data_AF-A0A7C4Y6Q2-F1
#
_entry.id   AF-A0A7C4Y6Q2-F1
#
_cell.length_a   1.000
_cell.length_b   1.000
_cell.length_c   1.000
_cell.angle_alpha   90.00
_cell.angle_beta   90.00
_cell.angle_gamma   90.00
#
_symmetry.space_group_name_H-M   'P 1'
#
loop_
_entity.id
_entity.type
_entity.pdbx_description
1 polymer ?
#
loop_
_entity_poly.entity_id
_entity_poly.type
_entity_poly.pdbx_seq_one_letter_code
_entity_poly.pdbx_strand_id
1 'polypeptide(L)'
;MEHYDESRDQWEIVKGIRESITKIGAEQSWPELTLKSHSKPVAFDEPMIAIVTMWRQGNGANPHFALAIAETMLRVGQRFIAWTAFERASQMASQYSPDPGTQQFFKDHCANRKREIEQSMPAEDANGLRATFERELSYGREFQRAYQEYENKKIASGASPDDEKFFDEFHASREPIASKPGPEEWYVAVPQARVIEWEVKRGLSWGVLGAGAAAVAVSLLLRILASLTGSYQTEQRSNVSSP
;
A
#
# COMPACT_ATOMS: atom_id res chain seq x y z
N MET A 1 -7.93 -18.24 -29.90
CA MET A 1 -7.76 -18.23 -28.43
C MET A 1 -6.35 -18.75 -28.21
N GLU A 2 -5.37 -17.86 -28.15
CA GLU A 2 -3.98 -18.23 -27.89
C GLU A 2 -3.93 -18.88 -26.51
N HIS A 3 -3.49 -20.13 -26.47
CA HIS A 3 -3.11 -20.78 -25.23
C HIS A 3 -1.95 -19.96 -24.67
N TYR A 4 -2.19 -19.17 -23.62
CA TYR A 4 -1.13 -18.53 -22.85
C TYR A 4 -0.30 -19.66 -22.22
N ASP A 5 0.80 -20.01 -22.88
CA ASP A 5 1.86 -20.82 -22.30
C ASP A 5 2.62 -19.89 -21.34
N GLU A 6 2.06 -19.74 -20.12
CA GLU A 6 2.69 -19.09 -18.97
C GLU A 6 3.94 -19.90 -18.58
N SER A 7 4.97 -19.77 -19.41
CA SER A 7 6.24 -20.45 -19.26
C SER A 7 6.87 -20.12 -17.90
N ARG A 8 7.56 -21.11 -17.34
CA ARG A 8 8.47 -20.98 -16.16
C ARG A 8 9.32 -19.71 -16.17
N ASP A 9 9.64 -19.18 -17.35
CA ASP A 9 10.46 -17.99 -17.52
C ASP A 9 9.75 -16.71 -17.06
N GLN A 10 8.42 -16.62 -17.20
CA GLN A 10 7.65 -15.53 -16.61
C GLN A 10 7.59 -15.63 -15.09
N TRP A 11 7.58 -16.84 -14.54
CA TRP A 11 7.56 -17.04 -13.09
C TRP A 11 8.83 -16.50 -12.41
N GLU A 12 10.01 -16.69 -12.99
CA GLU A 12 11.24 -16.12 -12.39
C GLU A 12 11.23 -14.59 -12.40
N ILE A 13 10.65 -13.97 -13.45
CA ILE A 13 10.46 -12.51 -13.51
C ILE A 13 9.44 -12.06 -12.43
N VAL A 14 8.28 -12.71 -12.36
CA VAL A 14 7.23 -12.41 -11.38
C VAL A 14 7.72 -12.62 -9.95
N LYS A 15 8.51 -13.67 -9.71
CA LYS A 15 9.14 -13.95 -8.41
C LYS A 15 10.08 -12.82 -8.00
N GLY A 16 10.95 -12.36 -8.90
CA GLY A 16 11.81 -11.20 -8.64
C GLY A 16 11.02 -9.92 -8.34
N ILE A 17 9.89 -9.72 -9.01
CA ILE A 17 8.97 -8.61 -8.73
C ILE A 17 8.36 -8.78 -7.32
N ARG A 18 7.83 -9.96 -6.97
CA ARG A 18 7.22 -10.23 -5.65
C ARG A 18 8.21 -10.05 -4.51
N GLU A 19 9.45 -10.48 -4.69
CA GLU A 19 10.52 -10.26 -3.71
C GLU A 19 10.85 -8.77 -3.50
N SER A 20 10.56 -7.95 -4.50
CA SER A 20 10.79 -6.49 -4.51
C SER A 20 9.58 -5.68 -4.03
N ILE A 21 8.41 -6.31 -3.81
CA ILE A 21 7.23 -5.62 -3.27
C ILE A 21 7.51 -5.21 -1.83
N THR A 22 7.22 -3.94 -1.49
CA THR A 22 7.33 -3.43 -0.12
C THR A 22 6.51 -4.31 0.83
N LYS A 23 7.18 -4.91 1.82
CA LYS A 23 6.53 -5.69 2.86
C LYS A 23 5.92 -4.74 3.88
N ILE A 24 4.60 -4.81 4.06
CA ILE A 24 3.88 -3.99 5.05
C ILE A 24 3.92 -4.69 6.42
N GLY A 25 4.01 -3.91 7.50
CA GLY A 25 4.16 -4.42 8.86
C GLY A 25 5.63 -4.67 9.27
N ALA A 26 6.57 -4.14 8.49
CA ALA A 26 8.02 -4.16 8.73
C ALA A 26 8.61 -2.76 8.95
N GLU A 27 7.78 -1.72 8.98
CA GLU A 27 8.23 -0.34 9.07
C GLU A 27 8.92 -0.10 10.41
N GLN A 28 10.16 0.41 10.38
CA GLN A 28 10.99 0.65 11.58
C GLN A 28 10.33 1.57 12.61
N SER A 29 9.30 2.32 12.22
CA SER A 29 8.58 3.28 13.05
C SER A 29 7.40 2.70 13.83
N TRP A 30 7.03 1.43 13.63
CA TRP A 30 5.92 0.84 14.38
C TRP A 30 6.38 0.52 15.82
N PRO A 31 5.73 1.07 16.86
CA PRO A 31 6.07 0.73 18.24
C PRO A 31 6.00 -0.78 18.43
N GLU A 32 6.88 -1.33 19.28
CA GLU A 32 6.87 -2.76 19.63
C GLU A 32 5.52 -3.12 20.25
N LEU A 33 4.59 -3.57 19.40
CA LEU A 33 3.33 -4.14 19.83
C LEU A 33 3.67 -5.47 20.53
N THR A 34 3.34 -5.55 21.82
CA THR A 34 3.60 -6.69 22.71
C THR A 34 2.87 -7.97 22.32
N LEU A 35 1.89 -7.88 21.42
CA LEU A 35 1.16 -9.00 20.83
C LEU A 35 1.11 -8.83 19.31
N LYS A 36 1.90 -9.62 18.59
CA LYS A 36 1.85 -9.68 17.13
C LYS A 36 1.20 -11.01 16.72
N SER A 37 0.03 -10.97 16.07
CA SER A 37 -0.53 -12.18 15.44
C SER A 37 0.32 -12.66 14.25
N HIS A 38 1.13 -11.75 13.69
CA HIS A 38 2.14 -12.05 12.67
C HIS A 38 3.51 -11.56 13.14
N SER A 39 4.41 -12.50 13.43
CA SER A 39 5.79 -12.19 13.86
C SER A 39 6.73 -11.89 12.70
N LYS A 40 6.29 -12.10 11.45
CA LYS A 40 7.08 -11.92 10.23
C LYS A 40 6.37 -10.96 9.27
N PRO A 41 7.10 -10.02 8.64
CA PRO A 41 6.56 -9.23 7.55
C PRO A 41 6.05 -10.10 6.41
N VAL A 42 4.92 -9.71 5.83
CA VAL A 42 4.32 -10.36 4.66
C VAL A 42 4.27 -9.38 3.49
N ALA A 43 4.22 -9.92 2.28
CA ALA A 43 4.03 -9.11 1.09
C ALA A 43 2.64 -8.45 1.11
N PHE A 44 2.55 -7.23 0.61
CA PHE A 44 1.33 -6.41 0.64
C PHE A 44 0.11 -7.06 -0.03
N ASP A 45 0.36 -7.87 -1.06
CA ASP A 45 -0.65 -8.57 -1.82
C ASP A 45 -1.30 -9.71 -1.02
N GLU A 46 -0.63 -10.30 -0.03
CA GLU A 46 -1.18 -11.44 0.74
C GLU A 46 -2.46 -11.09 1.51
N PRO A 47 -2.52 -10.01 2.32
CA PRO A 47 -3.78 -9.57 2.94
C PRO A 47 -4.87 -9.25 1.92
N MET A 48 -4.50 -8.67 0.78
CA MET A 48 -5.43 -8.34 -0.28
C MET A 48 -6.03 -9.58 -0.94
N ILE A 49 -5.21 -10.58 -1.24
CA ILE A 49 -5.64 -11.90 -1.74
C ILE A 49 -6.58 -12.56 -0.73
N ALA A 50 -6.23 -12.52 0.55
CA ALA A 50 -7.08 -13.08 1.62
C ALA A 50 -8.43 -12.36 1.67
N ILE A 51 -8.45 -11.03 1.64
CA ILE A 51 -9.68 -10.23 1.63
C ILE A 51 -10.53 -10.54 0.40
N VAL A 52 -9.94 -10.56 -0.80
CA VAL A 52 -10.67 -10.87 -2.05
C VAL A 52 -11.24 -12.28 -2.01
N THR A 53 -10.48 -13.25 -1.48
CA THR A 53 -10.95 -14.63 -1.31
C THR A 53 -12.11 -14.71 -0.34
N MET A 54 -12.00 -14.09 0.84
CA MET A 54 -13.08 -14.04 1.83
C MET A 54 -14.33 -13.33 1.30
N TRP A 55 -14.15 -12.30 0.47
CA TRP A 55 -15.24 -11.58 -0.16
C TRP A 55 -15.95 -12.45 -1.21
N ARG A 56 -15.20 -13.19 -2.04
CA ARG A 56 -15.75 -14.00 -3.14
C ARG A 56 -16.33 -15.34 -2.66
N GLN A 57 -15.60 -16.05 -1.80
CA GLN A 57 -15.87 -17.43 -1.42
C GLN A 57 -16.29 -17.59 0.05
N GLY A 58 -16.06 -16.58 0.88
CA GLY A 58 -16.41 -16.61 2.30
C GLY A 58 -17.78 -15.99 2.59
N ASN A 59 -17.86 -15.20 3.67
CA ASN A 59 -19.09 -14.57 4.15
C ASN A 59 -19.63 -13.43 3.26
N GLY A 60 -19.06 -13.22 2.09
CA GLY A 60 -19.47 -12.19 1.14
C GLY A 60 -18.89 -10.81 1.44
N ALA A 61 -19.51 -9.79 0.84
CA ALA A 61 -19.09 -8.40 0.99
C ALA A 61 -19.20 -7.94 2.44
N ASN A 62 -18.14 -7.29 2.96
CA ASN A 62 -18.08 -6.80 4.34
C ASN A 62 -17.57 -5.34 4.35
N PRO A 63 -18.19 -4.43 5.13
CA PRO A 63 -17.78 -3.02 5.16
C PRO A 63 -16.37 -2.79 5.69
N HIS A 64 -15.87 -3.63 6.60
CA HIS A 64 -14.49 -3.55 7.10
C HIS A 64 -13.49 -3.92 6.01
N PHE A 65 -13.79 -4.97 5.23
CA PHE A 65 -12.97 -5.35 4.08
C PHE A 65 -13.01 -4.26 3.00
N ALA A 66 -14.19 -3.73 2.68
CA ALA A 66 -14.32 -2.63 1.72
C ALA A 66 -13.50 -1.41 2.15
N LEU A 67 -13.57 -1.01 3.43
CA LEU A 67 -12.78 0.09 3.96
C LEU A 67 -11.27 -0.20 3.92
N ALA A 68 -10.85 -1.41 4.32
CA ALA A 68 -9.45 -1.82 4.30
C ALA A 68 -8.90 -1.77 2.87
N ILE A 69 -9.62 -2.30 1.88
CA ILE A 69 -9.26 -2.21 0.47
C ILE A 69 -9.19 -0.74 0.03
N ALA A 70 -10.16 0.08 0.40
CA ALA A 70 -10.22 1.48 -0.02
C ALA A 70 -9.00 2.29 0.44
N GLU A 71 -8.68 2.24 1.74
CA GLU A 71 -7.51 2.92 2.31
C GLU A 71 -6.21 2.37 1.75
N THR A 72 -6.17 1.06 1.50
CA THR A 72 -5.02 0.36 0.92
C THR A 72 -4.75 0.81 -0.52
N MET A 73 -5.78 0.78 -1.36
CA MET A 73 -5.70 1.19 -2.77
C MET A 73 -5.40 2.68 -2.92
N LEU A 74 -5.92 3.51 -2.01
CA LEU A 74 -5.60 4.93 -2.00
C LEU A 74 -4.10 5.17 -1.77
N ARG A 75 -3.48 4.43 -0.84
CA ARG A 75 -2.05 4.56 -0.52
C ARG A 75 -1.14 4.14 -1.66
N VAL A 76 -1.53 3.13 -2.43
CA VAL A 76 -0.77 2.67 -3.60
C VAL A 76 -1.14 3.42 -4.89
N GLY A 77 -1.96 4.46 -4.79
CA GLY A 77 -2.30 5.34 -5.91
C GLY A 77 -3.39 4.83 -6.85
N GLN A 78 -3.99 3.67 -6.56
CA GLN A 78 -5.09 3.07 -7.33
C GLN A 78 -6.42 3.78 -7.02
N ARG A 79 -6.56 5.01 -7.53
CA ARG A 79 -7.62 5.94 -7.12
C ARG A 79 -9.01 5.45 -7.48
N PHE A 80 -9.17 4.87 -8.67
CA PHE A 80 -10.45 4.33 -9.13
C PHE A 80 -10.93 3.20 -8.20
N ILE A 81 -10.06 2.24 -7.90
CA ILE A 81 -10.39 1.11 -7.02
C ILE A 81 -10.68 1.61 -5.60
N ALA A 82 -9.88 2.55 -5.10
CA ALA A 82 -10.09 3.16 -3.80
C ALA A 82 -11.46 3.85 -3.70
N TRP A 83 -11.83 4.65 -4.71
CA TRP A 83 -13.12 5.32 -4.78
C TRP A 83 -14.28 4.31 -4.77
N THR A 84 -14.21 3.29 -5.63
CA THR A 84 -15.22 2.22 -5.72
C THR A 84 -15.36 1.47 -4.40
N ALA A 85 -14.26 1.20 -3.71
CA ALA A 85 -14.28 0.53 -2.41
C ALA A 85 -14.89 1.42 -1.31
N PHE A 86 -14.59 2.73 -1.26
CA PHE A 86 -15.26 3.67 -0.34
C PHE A 86 -16.75 3.81 -0.65
N GLU A 87 -17.13 3.87 -1.93
CA GLU A 87 -18.54 3.91 -2.33
C GLU A 87 -19.27 2.67 -1.82
N ARG A 88 -18.71 1.48 -2.08
CA ARG A 88 -19.28 0.23 -1.62
C ARG A 88 -19.34 0.12 -0.10
N ALA A 89 -18.28 0.56 0.59
CA ALA A 89 -18.23 0.60 2.05
C ALA A 89 -19.38 1.46 2.61
N SER A 90 -19.58 2.65 2.06
CA SER A 90 -20.64 3.56 2.51
C SER A 90 -22.06 3.00 2.32
N GLN A 91 -22.30 2.24 1.24
CA GLN A 91 -23.57 1.54 1.01
C GLN A 91 -23.84 0.44 2.06
N MET A 92 -22.80 -0.08 2.71
CA MET A 92 -22.87 -1.16 3.70
C MET A 92 -22.77 -0.65 5.13
N ALA A 93 -22.96 0.65 5.37
CA ALA A 93 -22.82 1.25 6.71
C ALA A 93 -23.68 0.56 7.79
N SER A 94 -24.88 0.09 7.45
CA SER A 94 -25.75 -0.63 8.40
C SER A 94 -25.16 -1.96 8.88
N GLN A 95 -24.23 -2.55 8.13
CA GLN A 95 -23.51 -3.77 8.51
C GLN A 95 -22.23 -3.45 9.30
N TYR A 96 -21.78 -2.20 9.30
CA TYR A 96 -20.57 -1.76 9.98
C TYR A 96 -20.79 -1.57 11.49
N SER A 97 -21.95 -1.03 11.86
CA SER A 97 -22.35 -0.84 13.26
C SER A 97 -23.87 -0.75 13.37
N PRO A 98 -24.49 -1.27 14.44
CA PRO A 98 -25.92 -1.06 14.69
C PRO A 98 -26.24 0.39 15.13
N ASP A 99 -25.27 1.14 15.64
CA ASP A 99 -25.46 2.51 16.12
C ASP A 99 -25.56 3.53 14.96
N PRO A 100 -26.67 4.29 14.83
CA PRO A 100 -26.83 5.26 13.75
C PRO A 100 -25.76 6.35 13.71
N GLY A 101 -25.25 6.79 14.87
CA GLY A 101 -24.18 7.79 14.95
C GLY A 101 -22.89 7.31 14.30
N THR A 102 -22.49 6.08 14.62
CA THR A 102 -21.33 5.39 14.03
C THR A 102 -21.54 5.15 12.53
N GLN A 103 -22.75 4.77 12.10
CA GLN A 103 -23.07 4.63 10.68
C GLN A 103 -22.91 5.95 9.93
N GLN A 104 -23.38 7.06 10.49
CA GLN A 104 -23.28 8.37 9.86
C GLN A 104 -21.83 8.84 9.79
N PHE A 105 -21.08 8.73 10.90
CA PHE A 105 -19.64 9.00 10.92
C PHE A 105 -18.90 8.22 9.83
N PHE A 106 -19.21 6.93 9.67
CA PHE A 106 -18.59 6.09 8.66
C PHE A 106 -18.93 6.51 7.22
N LYS A 107 -20.19 6.88 6.97
CA LYS A 107 -20.60 7.44 5.66
C LYS A 107 -19.88 8.75 5.36
N ASP A 108 -19.75 9.62 6.35
CA ASP A 108 -19.08 10.92 6.21
C ASP A 108 -17.59 10.73 5.93
N HIS A 109 -16.92 9.79 6.62
CA HIS A 109 -15.54 9.39 6.32
C HIS A 109 -15.39 8.96 4.87
N CYS A 110 -16.22 8.01 4.41
CA CYS A 110 -16.18 7.53 3.03
C CYS A 110 -16.47 8.66 2.02
N ALA A 111 -17.41 9.56 2.33
CA ALA A 111 -17.74 10.71 1.48
C ALA A 111 -16.59 11.70 1.36
N ASN A 112 -15.90 12.01 2.46
CA ASN A 112 -14.74 12.89 2.45
C ASN A 112 -13.60 12.30 1.64
N ARG A 113 -13.29 11.00 1.84
CA ARG A 113 -12.26 10.30 1.06
C ARG A 113 -12.56 10.25 -0.44
N LYS A 114 -13.80 9.97 -0.83
CA LYS A 114 -14.21 10.02 -2.24
C LYS A 114 -14.01 11.41 -2.84
N ARG A 115 -14.36 12.47 -2.10
CA ARG A 115 -14.17 13.86 -2.55
C ARG A 115 -12.69 14.20 -2.73
N GLU A 116 -11.82 13.77 -1.80
CA GLU A 116 -10.37 13.95 -1.93
C GLU A 116 -9.84 13.26 -3.20
N ILE A 117 -10.32 12.04 -3.49
CA ILE A 117 -9.94 11.32 -4.71
C ILE A 117 -10.40 12.07 -5.95
N GLU A 118 -11.69 12.44 -6.02
CA GLU A 118 -12.29 13.18 -7.14
C GLU A 118 -11.54 14.50 -7.42
N GLN A 119 -11.10 15.21 -6.39
CA GLN A 119 -10.32 16.45 -6.52
C GLN A 119 -8.89 16.23 -7.03
N SER A 120 -8.34 15.04 -6.85
CA SER A 120 -6.97 14.69 -7.26
C SER A 120 -6.88 14.10 -8.69
N MET A 121 -8.02 13.87 -9.34
CA MET A 121 -8.12 13.26 -10.66
C MET A 121 -8.50 14.30 -11.73
N PRO A 122 -8.22 14.05 -13.03
CA PRO A 122 -8.81 14.82 -14.12
C PRO A 122 -10.34 14.84 -14.02
N ALA A 123 -10.96 15.99 -14.31
CA ALA A 123 -12.40 16.16 -14.18
C ALA A 123 -13.20 15.18 -15.06
N GLU A 124 -12.67 14.83 -16.24
CA GLU A 124 -13.28 13.85 -17.15
C GLU A 124 -13.38 12.46 -16.50
N ASP A 125 -12.33 12.03 -15.82
CA ASP A 125 -12.32 10.74 -15.10
C ASP A 125 -13.25 10.77 -13.89
N ALA A 126 -13.20 11.85 -13.10
CA ALA A 126 -14.00 12.00 -11.89
C ALA A 126 -15.52 11.96 -12.18
N ASN A 127 -15.96 12.60 -13.26
CA ASN A 127 -17.38 12.67 -13.64
C ASN A 127 -17.96 11.29 -14.00
N GLY A 128 -17.14 10.35 -14.47
CA GLY A 128 -17.55 9.01 -14.88
C GLY A 128 -17.58 7.95 -13.77
N LEU A 129 -17.02 8.25 -12.58
CA LEU A 129 -16.79 7.26 -11.53
C LEU A 129 -18.08 6.57 -11.07
N ARG A 130 -19.10 7.35 -10.69
CA ARG A 130 -20.34 6.76 -10.15
C ARG A 130 -21.11 5.95 -11.19
N ALA A 131 -21.18 6.43 -12.43
CA ALA A 131 -21.87 5.69 -13.50
C ALA A 131 -21.15 4.35 -13.81
N THR A 132 -19.82 4.37 -13.83
CA THR A 132 -19.02 3.15 -14.00
C THR A 132 -19.19 2.21 -12.81
N PHE A 133 -19.13 2.73 -11.59
CA PHE A 133 -19.34 1.95 -10.37
C PHE A 133 -20.69 1.23 -10.36
N GLU A 134 -21.80 1.91 -10.66
CA GLU A 134 -23.12 1.27 -10.65
C GLU A 134 -23.24 0.19 -11.74
N ARG A 135 -22.66 0.44 -12.92
CA ARG A 135 -22.60 -0.55 -14.00
C ARG A 135 -21.84 -1.81 -13.56
N GLU A 136 -20.64 -1.65 -13.01
CA GLU A 136 -19.80 -2.75 -12.55
C GLU A 136 -20.40 -3.47 -11.35
N LEU A 137 -21.02 -2.75 -10.42
CA LEU A 137 -21.72 -3.33 -9.27
C LEU A 137 -22.93 -4.16 -9.72
N SER A 138 -23.69 -3.68 -10.69
CA SER A 138 -24.80 -4.44 -11.27
C SER A 138 -24.31 -5.72 -11.93
N TYR A 139 -23.29 -5.62 -12.78
CA TYR A 139 -22.66 -6.76 -13.43
C TYR A 139 -22.14 -7.79 -12.40
N GLY A 140 -21.41 -7.35 -11.38
CA GLY A 140 -20.89 -8.22 -10.34
C GLY A 140 -21.99 -8.92 -9.52
N ARG A 141 -23.09 -8.23 -9.21
CA ARG A 141 -24.26 -8.83 -8.54
C ARG A 141 -24.94 -9.89 -9.40
N GLU A 142 -25.10 -9.64 -10.69
CA GLU A 142 -25.67 -10.60 -11.63
C GLU A 142 -24.77 -11.84 -11.78
N PHE A 143 -23.46 -11.62 -11.90
CA PHE A 143 -22.48 -12.70 -11.94
C PHE A 143 -22.54 -13.56 -10.67
N GLN A 144 -22.56 -12.94 -9.49
CA GLN A 144 -22.65 -13.63 -8.21
C GLN A 144 -23.93 -14.45 -8.08
N ARG A 145 -25.07 -13.89 -8.50
CA ARG A 145 -26.34 -14.62 -8.53
C ARG A 145 -26.26 -15.83 -9.46
N ALA A 146 -25.77 -15.65 -10.68
CA ALA A 146 -25.61 -16.72 -11.65
C ALA A 146 -24.67 -17.83 -11.13
N TYR A 147 -23.61 -17.45 -10.41
CA TYR A 147 -22.67 -18.38 -9.77
C TYR A 147 -23.37 -19.24 -8.72
N GLN A 148 -24.11 -18.63 -7.80
CA GLN A 148 -24.86 -19.34 -6.75
C GLN A 148 -25.95 -20.23 -7.34
N GLU A 149 -26.67 -19.77 -8.37
CA GLU A 149 -27.67 -20.58 -9.06
C GLU A 149 -27.05 -21.79 -9.75
N TYR A 150 -25.89 -21.63 -10.38
CA TYR A 150 -25.16 -22.74 -11.00
C TYR A 150 -24.68 -23.75 -9.95
N GLU A 151 -24.06 -23.27 -8.86
CA GLU A 151 -23.62 -24.10 -7.74
C GLU A 151 -24.77 -24.92 -7.16
N ASN A 152 -25.89 -24.27 -6.83
CA ASN A 152 -27.08 -24.92 -6.30
C ASN A 152 -27.63 -26.00 -7.26
N LYS A 153 -27.64 -25.73 -8.58
CA LYS A 153 -28.09 -26.70 -9.59
C LYS A 153 -27.14 -27.91 -9.67
N LYS A 154 -25.83 -27.69 -9.67
CA LYS A 154 -24.82 -28.76 -9.65
C LYS A 154 -24.95 -29.63 -8.40
N ILE A 155 -25.06 -29.02 -7.23
CA ILE A 155 -25.27 -29.75 -5.96
C ILE A 155 -26.57 -30.55 -6.00
N ALA A 156 -27.67 -29.95 -6.44
CA ALA A 156 -28.96 -30.63 -6.55
C ALA A 156 -28.93 -31.81 -7.54
N SER A 157 -28.03 -31.78 -8.53
CA SER A 157 -27.79 -32.89 -9.46
C SER A 157 -26.84 -33.98 -8.91
N GLY A 158 -26.37 -33.85 -7.68
CA GLY A 158 -25.50 -34.81 -7.01
C GLY A 158 -24.00 -34.62 -7.26
N ALA A 159 -23.59 -33.50 -7.86
CA ALA A 159 -22.17 -33.17 -7.99
C ALA A 159 -21.58 -32.79 -6.62
N SER A 160 -20.35 -33.24 -6.35
CA SER A 160 -19.64 -32.90 -5.12
C SER A 160 -19.03 -31.50 -5.20
N PRO A 161 -19.29 -30.59 -4.24
CA PRO A 161 -18.60 -29.29 -4.16
C PRO A 161 -17.08 -29.39 -4.04
N ASP A 162 -16.57 -30.53 -3.56
CA ASP A 162 -15.14 -30.77 -3.38
C ASP A 162 -14.41 -31.17 -4.68
N ASP A 163 -15.13 -31.29 -5.79
CA ASP A 163 -14.52 -31.54 -7.11
C ASP A 163 -13.71 -30.31 -7.55
N GLU A 164 -12.42 -30.48 -7.81
CA GLU A 164 -11.53 -29.40 -8.27
C GLU A 164 -12.04 -28.71 -9.54
N LYS A 165 -12.79 -29.44 -10.39
CA LYS A 165 -13.33 -28.94 -11.66
C LYS A 165 -14.78 -28.48 -11.57
N PHE A 166 -15.33 -28.38 -10.36
CA PHE A 166 -16.75 -28.09 -10.15
C PHE A 166 -17.23 -26.83 -10.89
N PHE A 167 -16.37 -25.81 -10.99
CA PHE A 167 -16.68 -24.51 -11.59
C PHE A 167 -16.13 -24.29 -13.01
N ASP A 168 -15.43 -25.26 -13.61
CA ASP A 168 -14.77 -25.10 -14.91
C ASP A 168 -15.76 -24.71 -16.01
N GLU A 169 -16.90 -25.41 -16.09
CA GLU A 169 -17.95 -25.17 -17.08
C GLU A 169 -18.59 -23.78 -16.93
N PHE A 170 -18.78 -23.33 -15.69
CA PHE A 170 -19.34 -22.01 -15.41
C PHE A 170 -18.44 -20.90 -15.94
N HIS A 171 -17.13 -21.04 -15.76
CA HIS A 171 -16.16 -20.04 -16.19
C HIS A 171 -15.86 -20.12 -17.69
N ALA A 172 -15.87 -21.32 -18.29
CA ALA A 172 -15.59 -21.52 -19.72
C ALA A 172 -16.57 -20.80 -20.67
N SER A 173 -17.80 -20.53 -20.19
CA SER A 173 -18.88 -19.93 -20.99
C SER A 173 -19.05 -18.42 -20.80
N ARG A 174 -18.17 -17.76 -20.03
CA ARG A 174 -18.33 -16.35 -19.63
C ARG A 174 -17.09 -15.53 -19.89
N GLU A 175 -17.30 -14.23 -20.08
CA GLU A 175 -16.20 -13.27 -20.12
C GLU A 175 -15.47 -13.21 -18.77
N PRO A 176 -14.16 -12.90 -18.77
CA PRO A 176 -13.41 -12.66 -17.53
C PRO A 176 -14.11 -11.61 -16.65
N ILE A 177 -14.24 -11.91 -15.36
CA ILE A 177 -14.91 -11.01 -14.40
C ILE A 177 -14.09 -9.75 -14.11
N ALA A 178 -12.76 -9.86 -14.19
CA ALA A 178 -11.88 -8.72 -14.02
C ALA A 178 -11.80 -7.94 -15.33
N SER A 179 -11.98 -6.62 -15.24
CA SER A 179 -11.61 -5.73 -16.33
C SER A 179 -10.11 -5.89 -16.63
N LYS A 180 -9.73 -5.55 -17.86
CA LYS A 180 -8.30 -5.52 -18.21
C LYS A 180 -7.58 -4.53 -17.29
N PRO A 181 -6.35 -4.86 -16.86
CA PRO A 181 -5.45 -3.91 -16.19
C PRO A 181 -5.53 -2.51 -16.80
N GLY A 182 -5.80 -1.51 -15.95
CA GLY A 182 -5.86 -0.12 -16.38
C GLY A 182 -4.47 0.48 -16.64
N PRO A 183 -4.39 1.71 -17.18
CA PRO A 183 -3.10 2.40 -17.36
C PRO A 183 -2.39 2.72 -16.04
N GLU A 184 -3.07 2.57 -14.89
CA GLU A 184 -2.46 2.69 -13.55
C GLU A 184 -1.74 1.41 -13.09
N GLU A 185 -1.91 0.29 -13.80
CA GLU A 185 -1.18 -0.97 -13.53
C GLU A 185 0.15 -0.98 -14.30
N TRP A 186 1.10 -0.19 -13.83
CA TRP A 186 2.49 -0.25 -14.27
C TRP A 186 3.40 -0.51 -13.07
N TYR A 187 4.48 -1.25 -13.30
CA TYR A 187 5.55 -1.39 -12.32
C TYR A 187 6.72 -0.51 -12.75
N VAL A 188 7.30 0.24 -11.81
CA VAL A 188 8.65 0.77 -11.96
C VAL A 188 9.57 -0.06 -11.11
N ALA A 189 10.38 -0.88 -11.77
CA ALA A 189 11.53 -1.49 -11.15
C ALA A 189 12.65 -0.45 -11.11
N VAL A 190 13.16 -0.13 -9.92
CA VAL A 190 14.42 0.60 -9.81
C VAL A 190 15.54 -0.42 -9.93
N PRO A 191 16.43 -0.35 -10.95
CA PRO A 191 17.53 -1.29 -11.06
C PRO A 191 18.39 -1.29 -9.80
N GLN A 192 18.84 -2.46 -9.33
CA GLN A 192 19.65 -2.57 -8.11
C GLN A 192 20.89 -1.65 -8.15
N ALA A 193 21.50 -1.49 -9.33
CA ALA A 193 22.61 -0.56 -9.52
C ALA A 193 22.26 0.90 -9.16
N ARG A 194 21.05 1.36 -9.47
CA ARG A 194 20.56 2.71 -9.12
C ARG A 194 20.33 2.85 -7.60
N VAL A 195 19.87 1.78 -6.94
CA VAL A 195 19.72 1.76 -5.48
C VAL A 195 21.09 1.87 -4.81
N ILE A 196 22.07 1.09 -5.25
CA ILE A 196 23.46 1.15 -4.76
C ILE A 196 24.06 2.54 -5.00
N GLU A 197 23.88 3.09 -6.22
CA GLU A 197 24.35 4.44 -6.54
C GLU A 197 23.76 5.50 -5.60
N TRP A 198 22.46 5.39 -5.30
CA TRP A 198 21.79 6.29 -4.36
C TRP A 198 22.32 6.16 -2.93
N GLU A 199 22.55 4.93 -2.44
CA GLU A 199 23.13 4.69 -1.11
C GLU A 199 24.55 5.24 -0.99
N VAL A 200 25.39 5.05 -2.01
CA VAL A 200 26.74 5.61 -2.06
C VAL A 200 26.70 7.14 -2.05
N LYS A 201 25.85 7.76 -2.89
CA LYS A 201 25.68 9.22 -2.91
C LYS A 201 25.20 9.74 -1.56
N ARG A 202 24.25 9.07 -0.92
CA ARG A 202 23.77 9.42 0.41
C ARG A 202 24.88 9.33 1.44
N GLY A 203 25.68 8.27 1.44
CA GLY A 203 26.84 8.10 2.32
C GLY A 203 27.88 9.21 2.13
N LEU A 204 28.21 9.55 0.89
CA LEU A 204 29.11 10.66 0.56
C LEU A 204 28.59 12.00 1.07
N SER A 205 27.30 12.30 0.87
CA SER A 205 26.68 13.55 1.37
C SER A 205 26.78 13.66 2.89
N TRP A 206 26.49 12.59 3.62
CA TRP A 206 26.67 12.56 5.08
C TRP A 206 28.14 12.68 5.50
N GLY A 207 29.06 12.07 4.74
CA GLY A 207 30.49 12.23 4.96
C GLY A 207 30.98 13.68 4.80
N VAL A 208 30.52 14.38 3.76
CA VAL A 208 30.84 15.79 3.52
C VAL A 208 30.29 16.68 4.65
N LEU A 209 29.04 16.46 5.05
CA LEU A 209 28.44 17.17 6.18
C LEU A 209 29.20 16.92 7.49
N GLY A 210 29.58 15.67 7.76
CA GLY A 210 30.36 15.28 8.93
C GLY A 210 31.75 15.94 8.95
N ALA A 211 32.46 15.94 7.81
CA ALA A 211 33.75 16.61 7.68
C ALA A 211 33.66 18.12 7.91
N GLY A 212 32.62 18.76 7.37
CA GLY A 212 32.35 20.18 7.61
C GLY A 212 32.10 20.50 9.09
N ALA A 213 31.26 19.72 9.76
CA ALA A 213 30.99 19.88 11.19
C ALA A 213 32.26 19.68 12.04
N ALA A 214 33.06 18.66 11.72
CA ALA A 214 34.33 18.41 12.40
C ALA A 214 35.33 19.57 12.21
N ALA A 215 35.44 20.11 10.99
CA ALA A 215 36.32 21.25 10.71
C ALA A 215 35.91 22.50 11.53
N VAL A 216 34.61 22.78 11.64
CA VAL A 216 34.10 23.88 12.49
C VAL A 216 34.43 23.64 13.96
N ALA A 217 34.21 22.42 14.47
CA ALA A 217 34.52 22.07 15.86
C ALA A 217 36.01 22.20 16.18
N VAL A 218 36.89 21.70 15.30
CA VAL A 218 38.35 21.84 15.45
C VAL A 218 38.76 23.31 15.40
N SER A 219 38.20 24.10 14.48
CA SER A 219 38.48 25.54 14.41
C SER A 219 38.08 26.28 15.69
N LEU A 220 36.94 25.93 16.30
CA LEU A 220 36.51 26.49 17.58
C LEU A 220 37.45 26.10 18.71
N LEU A 221 37.84 24.83 18.78
CA LEU A 221 38.74 24.30 19.81
C LEU A 221 40.13 24.96 19.75
N LEU A 222 40.69 25.12 18.54
CA LEU A 222 41.94 25.85 18.34
C LEU A 222 41.84 27.33 18.75
N ARG A 223 40.70 27.98 18.49
CA ARG A 223 40.47 29.37 18.89
C ARG A 223 40.38 29.52 20.41
N ILE A 224 39.73 28.57 21.09
CA ILE A 224 39.67 28.51 22.55
C ILE A 224 41.08 28.31 23.12
N LEU A 225 41.84 27.34 22.62
CA LEU A 225 43.23 27.10 23.07
C LEU A 225 44.12 28.33 22.89
N ALA A 226 44.03 29.01 21.74
CA ALA A 226 44.79 30.23 21.48
C ALA A 226 44.45 31.35 22.48
N SER A 227 43.16 31.53 22.81
CA SER A 227 42.72 32.52 23.80
C SER A 227 43.28 32.24 25.20
N LEU A 228 43.28 30.96 25.62
CA LEU A 228 43.84 30.56 26.92
C LEU A 228 45.35 30.80 26.99
N THR A 229 46.10 30.51 25.93
CA THR A 229 47.56 30.77 25.89
C THR A 229 47.91 32.26 25.84
N GLY A 230 47.09 33.09 25.19
CA GLY A 230 47.29 34.54 25.13
C GLY A 230 47.11 35.21 26.49
N SER A 231 46.15 34.74 27.30
CA SER A 231 45.97 35.19 28.68
C SER A 231 47.20 34.93 29.54
N TYR A 232 47.84 33.76 29.39
CA TYR A 232 49.06 33.40 30.14
C TYR A 232 50.25 34.33 29.85
N GLN A 233 50.47 34.76 28.61
CA GLN A 233 51.56 35.69 28.29
C GLN A 233 51.32 37.11 28.81
N THR A 234 50.06 37.52 28.91
CA THR A 234 49.70 38.86 29.40
C THR A 234 49.96 38.96 30.90
N GLU A 235 49.72 37.88 31.65
CA GLU A 235 49.95 37.78 33.09
C GLU A 235 51.45 37.67 33.46
N GLN A 236 52.27 37.03 32.62
CA GLN A 236 53.72 37.03 32.81
C GLN A 236 54.38 38.39 32.53
N ARG A 237 53.84 39.19 31.59
CA ARG A 237 54.37 40.53 31.31
C ARG A 237 54.10 41.54 32.41
N SER A 238 53.00 41.41 33.17
CA SER A 238 52.70 42.31 34.29
C SER A 238 53.58 42.09 35.54
N ASN A 239 54.22 40.93 35.68
CA ASN A 239 55.06 40.61 36.85
C ASN A 239 56.54 41.01 36.71
N VAL A 240 56.98 41.55 35.56
CA VAL A 240 58.39 41.91 35.32
C VAL A 240 58.65 43.43 35.48
N SER A 241 57.62 44.24 35.72
CA SER A 241 57.70 45.71 35.71
C SER A 241 57.49 46.41 37.06
N SER A 242 57.76 45.76 38.19
CA SER A 242 57.74 46.41 39.52
C SER A 242 59.13 46.34 40.17
N PRO A 243 59.94 47.41 40.10
CA PRO A 243 61.02 47.69 41.05
C PRO A 243 60.51 48.26 42.38
#